data_AF-A0A820N6J9-F1
#
_entry.id   AF-A0A820N6J9-F1
#
_cell.length_a   1.000
_cell.length_b   1.000
_cell.length_c   1.000
_cell.angle_alpha   90.00
_cell.angle_beta   90.00
_cell.angle_gamma   90.00
#
_symmetry.space_group_name_H-M   'P 1'
#
loop_
_entity.id
_entity.type
_entity.pdbx_description
1 polymer ?
#
loop_
_entity_poly.entity_id
_entity_poly.type
_entity_poly.pdbx_seq_one_letter_code
_entity_poly.pdbx_strand_id
1 'polypeptide(L)'
;NLATNPWYNLSLQSYLPNVLSENKWLIKHDDAYFGGSYIELKGNTEGYSKLFKCLIPIESICEIVLVFKNIDNIIPELKFDNGTFIHLYKSEKDLIIRNWRQKTYRGSVNERKSITDISICYEKNVDSIIKLGYLSV
;
A
#
# COMPACT_ATOMS: atom_id res chain seq x y z
N ASN A 1 -13.52 -9.40 -24.50
CA ASN A 1 -12.16 -9.92 -24.74
C ASN A 1 -11.14 -8.80 -24.54
N LEU A 2 -10.78 -8.52 -23.29
CA LEU A 2 -9.72 -7.56 -22.96
C LEU A 2 -8.55 -8.39 -22.37
N ALA A 3 -7.53 -8.58 -23.21
CA ALA A 3 -6.24 -9.25 -22.98
C ALA A 3 -6.28 -10.64 -22.28
N THR A 4 -6.50 -11.70 -23.04
CA THR A 4 -6.37 -13.11 -22.61
C THR A 4 -4.97 -13.70 -22.79
N ASN A 5 -4.01 -12.93 -23.33
CA ASN A 5 -2.67 -13.44 -23.60
C ASN A 5 -1.74 -13.11 -22.44
N PRO A 6 -1.04 -14.10 -21.87
CA PRO A 6 0.03 -13.82 -20.91
C PRO A 6 1.08 -12.94 -21.60
N TRP A 7 1.57 -11.94 -20.86
CA TRP A 7 2.61 -11.04 -21.32
C TRP A 7 3.68 -10.93 -20.25
N TYR A 8 4.91 -10.63 -20.70
CA TYR A 8 6.07 -10.50 -19.84
C TYR A 8 6.94 -9.36 -20.31
N ASN A 9 7.14 -8.35 -19.46
CA ASN A 9 8.02 -7.22 -19.71
C ASN A 9 8.68 -6.79 -18.40
N LEU A 10 9.91 -7.22 -18.17
CA LEU A 10 10.67 -6.92 -16.95
C LEU A 10 10.94 -5.43 -16.77
N SER A 11 10.97 -4.64 -17.85
CA SER A 11 11.17 -3.19 -17.75
C SER A 11 9.98 -2.48 -17.09
N LEU A 12 8.83 -3.13 -16.97
CA LEU A 12 7.66 -2.62 -16.26
C LEU A 12 7.57 -3.12 -14.81
N GLN A 13 8.55 -3.90 -14.34
CA GLN A 13 8.55 -4.41 -12.98
C GLN A 13 8.68 -3.26 -11.98
N SER A 14 7.66 -3.12 -11.12
CA SER A 14 7.66 -2.14 -10.03
C SER A 14 8.54 -2.59 -8.87
N TYR A 15 8.86 -1.65 -7.98
CA TYR A 15 9.52 -1.98 -6.71
C TYR A 15 8.57 -2.79 -5.82
N LEU A 16 8.99 -3.99 -5.45
CA LEU A 16 8.20 -4.90 -4.61
C LEU A 16 8.49 -4.65 -3.12
N PRO A 17 7.56 -4.98 -2.19
CA PRO A 17 7.84 -4.95 -0.77
C PRO A 17 9.14 -5.68 -0.44
N ASN A 18 9.98 -5.04 0.36
CA ASN A 18 11.33 -5.53 0.67
C ASN A 18 11.46 -5.95 2.15
N VAL A 19 10.34 -5.95 2.88
CA VAL A 19 10.27 -6.44 4.26
C VAL A 19 9.48 -7.74 4.29
N LEU A 20 10.10 -8.76 4.88
CA LEU A 20 9.41 -9.98 5.27
C LEU A 20 8.67 -9.69 6.57
N SER A 21 7.37 -9.43 6.48
CA SER A 21 6.52 -9.24 7.67
C SER A 21 5.96 -10.58 8.16
N GLU A 22 5.57 -10.67 9.44
CA GLU A 22 4.88 -11.84 9.99
C GLU A 22 3.61 -12.18 9.20
N ASN A 23 2.96 -11.15 8.65
CA ASN A 23 1.91 -11.29 7.66
C ASN A 23 2.54 -11.64 6.31
N LYS A 24 2.35 -12.88 5.85
CA LYS A 24 2.82 -13.33 4.55
C LYS A 24 2.10 -12.55 3.45
N TRP A 25 2.87 -11.95 2.55
CA TRP A 25 2.36 -11.38 1.31
C TRP A 25 2.75 -12.25 0.12
N LEU A 26 1.88 -12.29 -0.89
CA LEU A 26 2.08 -13.05 -2.12
C LEU A 26 1.76 -12.17 -3.33
N ILE A 27 2.49 -12.35 -4.42
CA ILE A 27 2.12 -11.76 -5.70
C ILE A 27 1.09 -12.67 -6.37
N LYS A 28 0.01 -12.08 -6.87
CA LYS A 28 -1.10 -12.78 -7.54
C LYS A 28 -1.40 -12.11 -8.88
N HIS A 29 -1.95 -12.88 -9.82
CA HIS A 29 -2.11 -12.50 -11.23
C HIS A 29 -3.56 -12.65 -11.75
N ASP A 30 -4.50 -13.01 -10.89
CA ASP A 30 -5.93 -13.19 -11.21
C ASP A 30 -6.74 -11.89 -11.20
N ASP A 31 -6.15 -10.78 -10.72
CA ASP A 31 -6.71 -9.43 -10.69
C ASP A 31 -5.56 -8.42 -10.76
N ALA A 32 -5.84 -7.16 -11.06
CA ALA A 32 -4.85 -6.08 -11.02
C ALA A 32 -5.53 -4.70 -11.06
N TYR A 33 -4.87 -3.69 -10.51
CA TYR A 33 -5.24 -2.29 -10.76
C TYR A 33 -4.50 -1.75 -11.99
N PHE A 34 -3.16 -1.87 -11.98
CA PHE A 34 -2.28 -1.62 -13.12
C PHE A 34 -1.45 -2.86 -13.45
N GLY A 35 -1.08 -3.03 -14.72
CA GLY A 35 -0.26 -4.15 -15.17
C GLY A 35 -1.02 -5.48 -15.09
N GLY A 36 -0.40 -6.50 -14.50
CA GLY A 36 -0.90 -7.87 -14.47
C GLY A 36 -0.76 -8.57 -13.12
N SER A 37 -0.65 -7.80 -12.03
CA SER A 37 -0.54 -8.38 -10.68
C SER A 37 -1.05 -7.46 -9.58
N TYR A 38 -1.31 -8.05 -8.41
CA TYR A 38 -1.49 -7.35 -7.14
C TYR A 38 -0.73 -8.08 -6.02
N ILE A 39 -0.64 -7.42 -4.86
CA ILE A 39 -0.08 -7.98 -3.63
C ILE A 39 -1.22 -8.46 -2.74
N GLU A 40 -1.29 -9.76 -2.51
CA GLU A 40 -2.20 -10.42 -1.59
C GLU A 40 -1.60 -10.40 -0.18
N LEU A 41 -2.31 -9.84 0.80
CA LEU A 41 -1.93 -9.89 2.20
C LEU A 41 -2.83 -10.86 2.96
N LYS A 42 -2.22 -11.83 3.65
CA LYS A 42 -2.92 -12.76 4.54
C LYS A 42 -2.59 -12.42 6.00
N GLY A 43 -3.57 -11.87 6.72
CA GLY A 43 -3.51 -11.61 8.17
C GLY A 43 -4.77 -12.14 8.87
N ASN A 44 -4.73 -12.34 10.19
CA ASN A 44 -5.74 -13.15 10.87
C ASN A 44 -6.96 -12.39 11.40
N THR A 45 -6.90 -11.11 11.80
CA THR A 45 -8.09 -10.35 12.27
C THR A 45 -7.85 -8.84 12.35
N GLU A 46 -6.73 -8.41 12.91
CA GLU A 46 -6.26 -7.02 12.84
C GLU A 46 -4.77 -7.10 12.56
N GLY A 47 -4.28 -6.25 11.66
CA GLY A 47 -2.98 -6.48 11.07
C GLY A 47 -2.20 -5.21 10.86
N TYR A 48 -0.94 -5.32 11.23
CA TYR A 48 0.11 -4.42 10.83
C TYR A 48 0.96 -5.14 9.78
N SER A 49 1.17 -4.54 8.61
CA SER A 49 2.11 -5.07 7.64
C SER A 49 3.09 -3.97 7.24
N LYS A 50 4.35 -4.17 7.63
CA LYS A 50 5.46 -3.38 7.13
C LYS A 50 5.80 -3.85 5.73
N LEU A 51 5.72 -2.95 4.76
CA LEU A 51 5.90 -3.26 3.34
C LEU A 51 7.31 -2.88 2.86
N PHE A 52 7.76 -1.67 3.18
CA PHE A 52 9.00 -1.13 2.66
C PHE A 52 9.90 -0.59 3.76
N LYS A 53 11.20 -0.90 3.66
CA LYS A 53 12.29 -0.06 4.15
C LYS A 53 12.78 0.80 2.99
N CYS A 54 12.84 2.11 3.19
CA CYS A 54 13.16 3.07 2.14
C CYS A 54 13.93 4.26 2.71
N LEU A 55 14.26 5.23 1.86
CA LEU A 55 14.78 6.54 2.27
C LEU A 55 14.18 7.59 1.32
N ILE A 56 13.02 8.12 1.68
CA ILE A 56 12.29 9.11 0.87
C ILE A 56 12.35 10.46 1.57
N PRO A 57 13.10 11.45 1.07
CA PRO A 57 13.16 12.78 1.67
C PRO A 57 11.85 13.53 1.43
N ILE A 58 11.30 14.14 2.48
CA ILE A 58 10.08 14.94 2.45
C ILE A 58 10.37 16.34 2.95
N GLU A 59 9.93 17.34 2.18
CA GLU A 59 10.18 18.74 2.51
C GLU A 59 9.15 19.34 3.47
N SER A 60 7.87 19.07 3.25
CA SER A 60 6.78 19.69 4.03
C SER A 60 5.49 18.88 4.02
N ILE A 61 5.17 18.27 2.88
CA ILE A 61 3.92 17.53 2.66
C ILE A 61 4.26 16.19 2.02
N CYS A 62 3.61 15.15 2.54
CA CYS A 62 3.57 13.81 1.99
C CYS A 62 2.17 13.55 1.44
N GLU A 63 2.06 12.99 0.24
CA GLU A 63 0.80 12.46 -0.29
C GLU A 63 0.94 10.96 -0.52
N ILE A 64 0.10 10.16 0.13
CA ILE A 64 0.08 8.72 -0.07
C ILE A 64 -1.17 8.35 -0.85
N VAL A 65 -1.02 7.56 -1.90
CA VAL A 65 -2.16 6.95 -2.61
C VAL A 65 -2.10 5.44 -2.40
N LEU A 66 -3.18 4.88 -1.86
CA LEU A 66 -3.37 3.44 -1.73
C LEU A 66 -4.55 2.98 -2.57
N VAL A 67 -4.35 1.91 -3.34
CA VAL A 67 -5.43 1.27 -4.09
C VAL A 67 -5.56 -0.19 -3.65
N PHE A 68 -6.73 -0.55 -3.16
CA PHE A 68 -6.98 -1.85 -2.54
C PHE A 68 -8.40 -2.39 -2.79
N LYS A 69 -8.59 -3.68 -2.49
CA LYS A 69 -9.87 -4.38 -2.53
C LYS A 69 -10.06 -5.24 -1.28
N ASN A 70 -11.32 -5.64 -1.05
CA ASN A 70 -11.75 -6.61 -0.04
C ASN A 70 -11.48 -6.19 1.41
N ILE A 71 -11.42 -4.88 1.64
CA ILE A 71 -11.37 -4.29 2.98
C ILE A 71 -11.98 -2.89 2.95
N ASP A 72 -12.63 -2.51 4.05
CA ASP A 72 -13.27 -1.21 4.16
C ASP A 72 -12.25 -0.10 4.46
N ASN A 73 -11.24 -0.39 5.28
CA ASN A 73 -10.26 0.60 5.65
C ASN A 73 -8.85 0.04 5.71
N ILE A 74 -7.92 0.80 5.13
CA ILE A 74 -6.48 0.66 5.31
C ILE A 74 -5.97 2.03 5.75
N ILE A 75 -5.04 2.07 6.69
CA ILE A 75 -4.41 3.29 7.19
C ILE A 75 -2.91 3.16 6.91
N PRO A 76 -2.31 4.03 6.08
CA PRO A 76 -0.86 4.03 5.94
C PRO A 76 -0.22 4.58 7.22
N GLU A 77 0.89 3.94 7.59
CA GLU A 77 1.80 4.39 8.63
C GLU A 77 3.17 4.67 8.01
N LEU A 78 3.74 5.81 8.35
CA LEU A 78 5.11 6.19 7.96
C LEU A 78 5.99 6.28 9.19
N LYS A 79 7.17 5.67 9.13
CA LYS A 79 8.25 5.91 10.08
C LYS A 79 9.26 6.87 9.47
N PHE A 80 9.70 7.85 10.25
CA PHE A 80 10.76 8.78 9.87
C PHE A 80 12.11 8.41 10.50
N ASP A 81 13.18 8.95 9.90
CA ASP A 81 14.57 8.83 10.33
C ASP A 81 14.82 9.18 11.81
N ASN A 82 14.10 10.17 12.34
CA ASN A 82 14.16 10.56 13.74
C ASN A 82 13.41 9.60 14.70
N GLY A 83 12.87 8.48 14.18
CA GLY A 83 12.13 7.49 14.95
C GLY A 83 10.65 7.80 15.17
N THR A 84 10.14 8.94 14.69
CA THR A 84 8.71 9.29 14.81
C THR A 84 7.85 8.52 13.82
N PHE A 85 6.62 8.23 14.22
CA PHE A 85 5.61 7.57 13.38
C PHE A 85 4.42 8.49 13.15
N ILE A 86 3.84 8.43 11.97
CA ILE A 86 2.54 9.05 11.68
C ILE A 86 1.60 8.03 11.07
N HIS A 87 0.35 8.05 11.52
CA HIS A 87 -0.75 7.30 10.92
C HIS A 87 -1.68 8.29 10.23
N LEU A 88 -1.99 8.05 8.96
CA LEU A 88 -2.88 8.93 8.21
C LEU A 88 -4.33 8.40 8.26
N TYR A 89 -5.04 8.68 9.36
CA TYR A 89 -6.39 8.15 9.58
C TYR A 89 -7.46 8.73 8.65
N LYS A 90 -7.28 9.96 8.18
CA LYS A 90 -8.24 10.68 7.35
C LYS A 90 -7.74 10.77 5.92
N SER A 91 -8.48 10.17 4.98
CA SER A 91 -8.25 10.36 3.56
C SER A 91 -8.83 11.69 3.09
N GLU A 92 -8.12 12.40 2.22
CA GLU A 92 -8.62 13.60 1.52
C GLU A 92 -9.56 13.23 0.36
N LYS A 93 -9.34 12.06 -0.25
CA LYS A 93 -10.15 11.51 -1.34
C LYS A 93 -10.36 10.02 -1.14
N ASP A 94 -11.56 9.55 -1.43
CA ASP A 94 -11.95 8.13 -1.42
C ASP A 94 -12.80 7.86 -2.67
N LEU A 95 -12.31 7.00 -3.56
CA LEU A 95 -12.89 6.74 -4.88
C LEU A 95 -13.01 5.23 -5.12
N ILE A 96 -14.02 4.82 -5.87
CA ILE A 96 -14.14 3.44 -6.37
C ILE A 96 -13.93 3.45 -7.89
N ILE A 97 -12.87 2.77 -8.35
CA ILE A 97 -12.46 2.69 -9.76
C ILE A 97 -12.34 1.22 -10.14
N ARG A 98 -13.18 0.72 -11.06
CA ARG A 98 -13.16 -0.69 -11.51
C ARG A 98 -13.19 -1.69 -10.34
N ASN A 99 -14.04 -1.41 -9.36
CA ASN A 99 -14.18 -2.15 -8.09
C ASN A 99 -12.96 -2.11 -7.16
N TRP A 100 -11.93 -1.32 -7.46
CA TRP A 100 -10.85 -1.01 -6.53
C TRP A 100 -11.17 0.26 -5.76
N ARG A 101 -10.94 0.27 -4.45
CA ARG A 101 -11.02 1.48 -3.63
C ARG A 101 -9.66 2.18 -3.66
N GLN A 102 -9.65 3.45 -4.01
CA GLN A 102 -8.48 4.30 -4.00
C GLN A 102 -8.66 5.37 -2.93
N LYS A 103 -7.73 5.42 -1.96
CA LYS A 103 -7.68 6.49 -0.96
C LYS A 103 -6.41 7.31 -1.12
N THR A 104 -6.57 8.63 -1.07
CA THR A 104 -5.47 9.60 -1.02
C THR A 104 -5.39 10.19 0.37
N TYR A 105 -4.21 10.16 0.97
CA TYR A 105 -3.93 10.68 2.30
C TYR A 105 -2.88 11.77 2.20
N ARG A 106 -3.00 12.78 3.04
CA ARG A 106 -2.03 13.87 3.10
C ARG A 106 -1.53 14.05 4.53
N GLY A 107 -0.22 14.09 4.69
CA GLY A 107 0.44 14.35 5.95
C GLY A 107 1.34 15.57 5.84
N SER A 108 1.33 16.44 6.84
CA SER A 108 2.30 17.53 6.96
C SER A 108 3.42 17.14 7.92
N VAL A 109 4.66 17.47 7.57
CA VAL A 109 5.82 17.37 8.46
C VAL A 109 6.35 18.78 8.71
N ASN A 110 6.60 19.11 9.98
CA ASN A 110 7.03 20.46 10.37
C ASN A 110 8.47 20.78 9.95
N GLU A 111 9.26 19.75 9.61
CA GLU A 111 10.68 19.84 9.29
C GLU A 111 11.02 18.82 8.20
N ARG A 112 12.11 19.06 7.47
CA ARG A 112 12.66 18.09 6.51
C ARG A 112 12.99 16.79 7.24
N LYS A 113 12.36 15.69 6.79
CA LYS A 113 12.55 14.35 7.35
C LYS A 113 12.60 13.34 6.21
N SER A 114 13.22 12.20 6.47
CA SER A 114 13.19 11.08 5.51
C SER A 114 12.28 9.97 6.03
N ILE A 115 11.37 9.48 5.20
CA ILE A 115 10.63 8.24 5.50
C ILE A 115 11.62 7.09 5.41
N THR A 116 11.70 6.28 6.47
CA THR A 116 12.53 5.08 6.53
C THR A 116 11.72 3.80 6.36
N ASP A 117 10.44 3.81 6.75
CA ASP A 117 9.57 2.65 6.65
C ASP A 117 8.16 3.07 6.22
N ILE A 118 7.56 2.28 5.33
CA ILE A 118 6.16 2.39 4.94
C ILE A 118 5.46 1.11 5.34
N SER A 119 4.39 1.28 6.11
CA SER A 119 3.55 0.20 6.62
C SER A 119 2.09 0.51 6.39
N ILE A 120 1.26 -0.53 6.51
CA ILE A 120 -0.19 -0.38 6.50
C ILE A 120 -0.78 -1.05 7.74
N CYS A 121 -1.75 -0.36 8.34
CA CYS A 121 -2.60 -0.85 9.40
C CYS A 121 -3.99 -1.13 8.82
N TYR A 122 -4.61 -2.21 9.26
CA TYR A 122 -5.92 -2.59 8.78
C TYR A 122 -6.71 -3.39 9.82
N GLU A 123 -8.01 -3.12 9.89
CA GLU A 123 -8.97 -3.90 10.66
C GLU A 123 -9.67 -4.86 9.71
N LYS A 124 -9.45 -6.16 9.91
CA LYS A 124 -9.92 -7.20 9.01
C LYS A 124 -11.21 -7.81 9.57
N ASN A 125 -12.18 -8.06 8.70
CA ASN A 125 -13.17 -9.08 8.99
C ASN A 125 -12.48 -10.45 8.91
N VAL A 126 -12.72 -11.33 9.89
CA VAL A 126 -12.15 -12.70 9.95
C VAL A 126 -12.21 -13.32 8.54
N ASP A 127 -11.08 -13.84 8.05
CA ASP A 127 -10.91 -14.50 6.73
C ASP A 127 -10.86 -13.65 5.43
N SER A 128 -11.02 -12.33 5.44
CA SER A 128 -10.85 -11.53 4.21
C SER A 128 -9.41 -11.45 3.64
N ILE A 129 -9.26 -11.72 2.35
CA ILE A 129 -8.00 -11.52 1.62
C ILE A 129 -7.90 -10.06 1.21
N ILE A 130 -6.88 -9.33 1.69
CA ILE A 130 -6.64 -7.95 1.26
C ILE A 130 -5.84 -7.98 -0.04
N LYS A 131 -6.34 -7.28 -1.07
CA LYS A 131 -5.60 -7.07 -2.32
C LYS A 131 -5.08 -5.64 -2.34
N LEU A 132 -3.76 -5.45 -2.45
CA LEU A 132 -3.11 -4.16 -2.65
C LEU A 132 -2.64 -4.06 -4.11
N GLY A 133 -3.24 -3.15 -4.87
CA GLY A 133 -2.98 -2.99 -6.30
C GLY A 133 -2.03 -1.84 -6.65
N TYR A 134 -1.91 -0.84 -5.77
CA TYR A 134 -1.03 0.30 -5.98
C TYR A 134 -0.71 1.01 -4.66
N LEU A 135 0.52 1.51 -4.56
CA LEU A 135 0.99 2.38 -3.49
C LEU A 135 1.93 3.42 -4.10
N SER A 136 1.69 4.70 -3.79
CA SER A 136 2.63 5.80 -4.05
C SER A 136 2.79 6.67 -2.82
N VAL A 137 3.95 7.31 -2.71
CA VAL A 137 4.34 8.28 -1.69
C VAL A 137 4.95 9.49 -2.38
#